data_AF-A0AAU1K1T1-F1
#
_entry.id   AF-A0AAU1K1T1-F1
#
_cell.length_a   1.000
_cell.length_b   1.000
_cell.length_c   1.000
_cell.angle_alpha   90.00
_cell.angle_beta   90.00
_cell.angle_gamma   90.00
#
_symmetry.space_group_name_H-M   'P 1'
#
loop_
_entity.id
_entity.type
_entity.pdbx_description
1 polymer ?
#
loop_
_entity_poly.entity_id
_entity_poly.type
_entity_poly.pdbx_seq_one_letter_code
_entity_poly.pdbx_strand_id
1 'polypeptide(L)'
;MTPMIGLPTGAEWASLIGGIVLLLVWLALTVWWLVMLVQALRTPDSVWAAADQSKILYVLLIIFLGWLGALLYVIIARPRLRS
;
A
#
# COMPACT_ATOMS: atom_id res chain seq x y z
N MET A 1 19.20 -35.17 -22.42
CA MET A 1 18.77 -35.21 -21.00
C MET A 1 17.70 -34.14 -20.82
N THR A 2 16.44 -34.51 -20.95
CA THR A 2 15.30 -33.62 -20.66
C THR A 2 15.27 -33.36 -19.16
N PRO A 3 15.25 -32.09 -18.69
CA PRO A 3 15.05 -31.84 -17.28
C PRO A 3 13.65 -32.36 -16.92
N MET A 4 13.60 -33.41 -16.11
CA MET A 4 12.37 -33.81 -15.43
C MET A 4 12.07 -32.68 -14.46
N ILE A 5 11.12 -31.80 -14.79
CA ILE A 5 10.56 -30.85 -13.83
C ILE A 5 10.01 -31.71 -12.69
N GLY A 6 10.75 -31.75 -11.59
CA GLY A 6 10.27 -32.39 -10.37
C GLY A 6 9.01 -31.67 -9.94
N LEU A 7 7.96 -32.42 -9.60
CA LEU A 7 6.78 -31.82 -9.01
C LEU A 7 7.20 -31.09 -7.72
N PRO A 8 6.79 -29.83 -7.52
CA PRO A 8 7.16 -29.10 -6.32
C PRO A 8 6.69 -29.85 -5.07
N THR A 9 7.49 -29.77 -4.01
CA THR A 9 7.12 -30.34 -2.70
C THR A 9 5.98 -29.54 -2.07
N GLY A 10 5.29 -30.12 -1.07
CA GLY A 10 4.19 -29.42 -0.38
C GLY A 10 4.58 -28.07 0.21
N ALA A 11 5.84 -27.91 0.65
CA ALA A 11 6.36 -26.65 1.16
C ALA A 11 6.56 -25.60 0.06
N GLU A 12 7.03 -26.00 -1.12
CA GLU A 12 7.21 -25.10 -2.27
C GLU A 12 5.86 -24.57 -2.76
N TRP A 13 4.85 -25.45 -2.87
CA TRP A 13 3.49 -25.02 -3.19
C TRP A 13 2.92 -24.01 -2.18
N ALA A 14 3.10 -24.27 -0.88
CA ALA A 14 2.67 -23.35 0.17
C ALA A 14 3.32 -21.97 0.05
N SER A 15 4.63 -21.93 -0.26
CA SER A 15 5.35 -20.66 -0.46
C SER A 15 4.87 -19.88 -1.68
N LEU A 16 4.61 -20.56 -2.80
CA LEU A 16 4.08 -19.94 -4.03
C LEU A 16 2.68 -19.38 -3.81
N ILE A 17 1.79 -20.16 -3.18
CA ILE A 17 0.43 -19.73 -2.85
C ILE A 17 0.50 -18.54 -1.90
N GLY A 18 1.31 -18.62 -0.84
CA GLY A 18 1.50 -17.52 0.10
C GLY A 18 1.98 -16.24 -0.58
N GLY A 19 2.96 -16.35 -1.48
CA GLY A 19 3.47 -15.22 -2.27
C GLY A 19 2.41 -14.61 -3.18
N ILE A 20 1.63 -15.43 -3.89
CA ILE A 20 0.53 -14.98 -4.75
C ILE A 20 -0.54 -14.28 -3.92
N VAL A 21 -0.95 -14.85 -2.78
CA VAL A 21 -1.95 -14.25 -1.89
C VAL A 21 -1.46 -12.89 -1.38
N LEU A 22 -0.22 -12.81 -0.92
CA LEU A 22 0.39 -11.54 -0.47
C LEU A 22 0.41 -10.50 -1.59
N LEU A 23 0.78 -10.90 -2.81
CA LEU A 23 0.80 -10.01 -3.97
C LEU A 23 -0.62 -9.51 -4.31
N LEU A 24 -1.62 -10.38 -4.29
CA LEU A 24 -3.02 -10.02 -4.56
C LEU A 24 -3.55 -9.08 -3.48
N VAL A 25 -3.26 -9.34 -2.20
CA VAL A 25 -3.63 -8.45 -1.10
C VAL A 25 -2.98 -7.08 -1.26
N TRP A 26 -1.67 -7.04 -1.53
CA TRP A 26 -0.95 -5.79 -1.75
C TRP A 26 -1.51 -4.99 -2.93
N LEU A 27 -1.82 -5.66 -4.04
CA LEU A 27 -2.41 -5.02 -5.22
C LEU A 27 -3.82 -4.49 -4.92
N ALA A 28 -4.66 -5.28 -4.24
CA ALA A 28 -6.01 -4.88 -3.85
C ALA A 28 -5.99 -3.64 -2.95
N LEU A 29 -5.09 -3.60 -1.95
CA LEU A 29 -4.91 -2.45 -1.08
C LEU A 29 -4.43 -1.21 -1.85
N THR A 30 -3.52 -1.39 -2.81
CA THR A 30 -3.02 -0.29 -3.66
C THR A 30 -4.11 0.28 -4.55
N VAL A 31 -4.90 -0.58 -5.20
CA VAL A 31 -6.03 -0.16 -6.02
C VAL A 31 -7.08 0.54 -5.17
N TRP A 32 -7.44 -0.02 -4.01
CA TRP A 32 -8.38 0.59 -3.08
C TRP A 32 -7.91 1.99 -2.63
N TRP A 33 -6.63 2.13 -2.30
CA TRP A 33 -6.02 3.41 -1.94
C TRP A 33 -6.18 4.47 -3.04
N LEU A 34 -5.88 4.11 -4.29
CA LEU A 34 -6.08 5.01 -5.45
C LEU A 34 -7.55 5.37 -5.65
N VAL A 35 -8.46 4.40 -5.49
CA VAL A 35 -9.91 4.63 -5.62
C VAL A 35 -10.40 5.61 -4.56
N MET A 36 -9.92 5.51 -3.31
CA MET A 36 -10.25 6.46 -2.25
C MET A 36 -9.70 7.87 -2.54
N LEU A 37 -8.46 7.97 -3.05
CA LEU A 37 -7.89 9.26 -3.45
C LEU A 37 -8.71 9.91 -4.57
N VAL A 38 -9.04 9.15 -5.61
CA VAL A 38 -9.85 9.64 -6.73
C VAL A 38 -11.24 10.07 -6.26
N GLN A 39 -11.89 9.29 -5.40
CA GLN A 39 -13.17 9.68 -4.81
C GLN A 39 -13.05 10.98 -4.02
N ALA A 40 -12.06 11.10 -3.14
CA ALA A 40 -11.87 12.32 -2.34
C ALA A 40 -11.67 13.56 -3.23
N LEU A 41 -10.89 13.43 -4.32
CA LEU A 41 -10.65 14.50 -5.28
C LEU A 41 -11.89 14.86 -6.10
N ARG A 42 -12.68 13.86 -6.52
CA ARG A 42 -13.90 14.04 -7.31
C ARG A 42 -15.07 14.60 -6.50
N THR A 43 -15.09 14.39 -5.18
CA THR A 43 -16.14 14.94 -4.31
C THR A 43 -16.05 16.48 -4.31
N PRO A 44 -17.13 17.20 -4.67
CA PRO A 44 -17.15 18.66 -4.72
C PRO A 44 -16.88 19.31 -3.36
N ASP A 45 -16.21 20.46 -3.36
CA ASP A 45 -15.81 21.15 -2.12
C ASP A 45 -17.02 21.57 -1.28
N SER A 46 -18.19 21.80 -1.88
CA SER A 46 -19.44 22.09 -1.17
C SER A 46 -19.88 20.94 -0.27
N VAL A 47 -19.63 19.68 -0.66
CA VAL A 47 -19.98 18.49 0.13
C VAL A 47 -19.05 18.38 1.35
N TRP A 48 -17.77 18.71 1.17
CA TRP A 48 -16.80 18.76 2.27
C TRP A 48 -17.11 19.88 3.27
N ALA A 49 -17.44 21.07 2.76
CA ALA A 49 -17.83 22.22 3.58
C ALA A 49 -19.13 21.96 4.35
N ALA A 50 -20.12 21.32 3.73
CA ALA A 50 -21.36 20.92 4.39
C ALA A 50 -21.14 19.91 5.53
N ALA A 51 -20.06 19.14 5.49
CA ALA A 51 -19.67 18.19 6.53
C ALA A 51 -18.70 18.78 7.57
N ASP A 52 -18.36 20.08 7.47
CA ASP A 52 -17.34 20.75 8.30
C ASP A 52 -15.98 20.03 8.27
N GLN A 53 -15.60 19.48 7.10
CA GLN A 53 -14.35 18.74 6.91
C GLN A 53 -13.43 19.42 5.89
N SER A 54 -12.12 19.29 6.12
CA SER A 54 -11.10 19.82 5.23
C SER A 54 -10.66 18.79 4.19
N LYS A 55 -11.12 18.96 2.93
CA LYS A 55 -10.73 18.11 1.79
C LYS A 55 -9.22 17.99 1.63
N ILE A 56 -8.50 19.13 1.68
CA ILE A 56 -7.05 19.15 1.51
C ILE A 56 -6.36 18.32 2.58
N LEU A 57 -6.81 18.41 3.83
CA LEU A 57 -6.24 17.63 4.94
C LEU A 57 -6.38 16.12 4.69
N TYR A 58 -7.57 15.66 4.27
CA TYR A 58 -7.78 14.24 3.97
C TYR A 58 -7.01 13.77 2.72
N VAL A 59 -6.92 14.59 1.67
CA VAL A 59 -6.10 14.27 0.49
C VAL A 59 -4.63 14.11 0.88
N LEU A 60 -4.11 15.03 1.70
CA LEU A 60 -2.73 14.94 2.21
C LEU A 60 -2.55 13.70 3.09
N LEU A 61 -3.51 13.37 3.97
CA LEU A 61 -3.46 12.14 4.75
C LEU A 61 -3.42 10.91 3.84
N ILE A 62 -4.29 10.81 2.84
CA ILE A 62 -4.32 9.66 1.91
C ILE A 62 -2.96 9.53 1.22
N ILE A 63 -2.37 10.62 0.72
CA ILE A 63 -1.06 10.59 0.04
C ILE A 63 0.07 10.22 1.01
N PHE A 64 0.12 10.88 2.17
CA PHE A 64 1.27 10.78 3.06
C PHE A 64 1.21 9.60 4.00
N LEU A 65 0.06 9.01 4.37
CA LEU A 65 0.05 7.94 5.38
C LEU A 65 0.84 6.70 4.93
N GLY A 66 0.91 6.41 3.63
CA GLY A 66 1.80 5.39 3.07
C GLY A 66 3.29 5.81 3.07
N TRP A 67 3.56 7.08 2.75
CA TRP A 67 4.92 7.65 2.77
C TRP A 67 5.43 7.97 4.18
N LEU A 68 4.55 8.08 5.17
CA LEU A 68 4.85 8.49 6.52
C LEU A 68 5.76 7.45 7.19
N GLY A 69 5.52 6.16 6.93
CA GLY A 69 6.43 5.10 7.39
C GLY A 69 7.85 5.26 6.83
N ALA A 70 7.98 5.56 5.53
CA ALA A 70 9.27 5.82 4.90
C ALA A 70 9.93 7.11 5.43
N LEU A 71 9.14 8.18 5.60
CA LEU A 71 9.61 9.46 6.14
C LEU A 71 10.11 9.31 7.58
N LEU A 72 9.35 8.63 8.44
CA LEU A 72 9.75 8.33 9.82
C LEU A 72 11.02 7.50 9.87
N TYR A 73 11.17 6.49 8.99
CA TYR A 73 12.42 5.73 8.88
C TYR A 73 13.60 6.63 8.51
N VAL A 74 13.45 7.49 7.51
CA VAL A 74 14.52 8.40 7.05
C VAL A 74 14.92 9.41 8.12
N ILE A 75 13.96 9.94 8.89
CA ILE A 75 14.20 10.97 9.90
C ILE A 75 14.70 10.37 11.23
N ILE A 76 14.14 9.25 11.67
CA ILE A 76 14.39 8.72 13.03
C ILE A 76 15.40 7.58 13.01
N ALA A 77 15.17 6.56 12.19
CA ALA A 77 15.94 5.32 12.22
C ALA A 77 17.26 5.45 11.44
N ARG A 78 17.21 5.96 10.21
CA ARG A 78 18.36 6.05 9.30
C ARG A 78 19.56 6.84 9.86
N PRO A 79 19.40 7.95 10.61
CA PRO A 79 20.55 8.67 11.18
C PRO A 79 21.23 7.87 12.28
N ARG A 80 20.46 7.18 13.13
CA ARG A 80 20.98 6.35 14.24
C ARG A 80 21.63 5.05 13.78
N LEU A 81 21.33 4.60 12.56
CA LEU A 81 21.91 3.40 11.96
C LEU A 81 23.19 3.69 11.14
N ARG A 82 23.57 4.97 11.01
CA ARG A 82 24.75 5.42 10.26
C ARG A 82 25.83 6.03 11.15
N SER A 83 25.56 6.15 12.45
CA SER A 83 26.51 6.45 13.52
C SER A 83 27.10 5.17 14.08
#